data_AF-A0A1G7K6Z3-F1
#
_entry.id   AF-A0A1G7K6Z3-F1
#
_cell.length_a   1.000
_cell.length_b   1.000
_cell.length_c   1.000
_cell.angle_alpha   90.00
_cell.angle_beta   90.00
_cell.angle_gamma   90.00
#
_symmetry.space_group_name_H-M   'P 1'
#
loop_
_entity.id
_entity.type
_entity.pdbx_description
1 polymer ?
#
loop_
_entity_poly.entity_id
_entity_poly.type
_entity_poly.pdbx_seq_one_letter_code
_entity_poly.pdbx_strand_id
1 'polypeptide(L)'
;MPKDKIAFILCLFLFCGCFPSFKPHNEECKHIDIEDGKFVLIHEIGNLDQDFPSSVYFVNNDDSVLIYKGYAVKDISLKADTLVVNASGDSLFSCPQVESYGLKVIDE
;
A
#
# COMPACT_ATOMS: atom_id res chain seq x y z
N MET A 1 -19.98 43.64 -15.78
CA MET A 1 -18.71 43.06 -15.30
C MET A 1 -17.64 43.27 -16.37
N PRO A 2 -16.44 43.79 -16.03
CA PRO A 2 -15.35 43.94 -16.99
C PRO A 2 -14.90 42.57 -17.51
N LYS A 3 -14.67 42.47 -18.82
CA LYS A 3 -14.35 41.22 -19.55
C LYS A 3 -13.14 40.49 -18.96
N ASP A 4 -12.23 41.24 -18.37
CA ASP A 4 -10.97 40.79 -17.78
C ASP A 4 -11.20 39.91 -16.53
N LYS A 5 -12.27 40.17 -15.77
CA LYS A 5 -12.63 39.36 -14.59
C LYS A 5 -13.24 38.00 -14.96
N ILE A 6 -13.91 37.92 -16.11
CA ILE A 6 -14.51 36.67 -16.61
C ILE A 6 -13.42 35.73 -17.11
N ALA A 7 -12.41 36.26 -17.82
CA ALA A 7 -11.26 35.50 -18.28
C ALA A 7 -10.45 34.91 -17.13
N PHE A 8 -10.20 35.68 -16.06
CA PHE A 8 -9.48 35.20 -14.88
C PHE A 8 -10.20 34.04 -14.17
N ILE A 9 -11.53 34.14 -14.02
CA ILE A 9 -12.36 33.09 -13.40
C ILE A 9 -12.39 31.83 -14.27
N LEU A 10 -12.53 31.96 -15.59
CA LEU A 10 -12.47 30.83 -16.53
C LEU A 10 -11.11 30.12 -16.50
N CYS A 11 -10.01 30.87 -16.42
CA CYS A 11 -8.67 30.29 -16.23
C CYS A 11 -8.57 29.49 -14.93
N LEU A 12 -9.06 30.01 -13.80
CA LEU A 12 -9.10 29.29 -12.52
C LEU A 12 -9.90 27.97 -12.60
N PHE A 13 -11.05 27.97 -13.26
CA PHE A 13 -11.85 26.75 -13.46
C PHE A 13 -11.17 25.72 -14.37
N LEU A 14 -10.41 26.18 -15.38
CA LEU A 14 -9.59 25.30 -16.21
C LEU A 14 -8.42 24.70 -15.43
N PHE A 15 -7.80 25.44 -14.51
CA PHE A 15 -6.76 24.90 -13.62
C PHE A 15 -7.30 23.89 -12.61
N CYS A 16 -8.53 24.04 -12.11
CA CYS A 16 -9.11 23.08 -11.16
C CYS A 16 -9.52 21.73 -11.81
N GLY A 17 -9.70 21.69 -13.14
CA GLY A 17 -10.12 20.46 -13.87
C GLY A 17 -8.99 19.72 -14.60
N CYS A 18 -7.78 20.29 -14.67
CA CYS A 18 -6.66 19.76 -15.46
C CYS A 18 -5.65 18.94 -14.65
N PHE A 19 -5.85 18.76 -13.34
CA PHE A 19 -5.02 17.84 -12.56
C PHE A 19 -5.67 16.46 -12.57
N PRO A 20 -5.05 15.44 -13.19
CA PRO A 20 -5.53 14.08 -13.02
C PRO A 20 -5.62 13.76 -11.53
N SER A 21 -6.60 12.96 -11.13
CA SER A 21 -6.68 12.51 -9.74
C SER A 21 -5.41 11.73 -9.41
N PHE A 22 -4.49 12.34 -8.67
CA PHE A 22 -3.23 11.72 -8.22
C PHE A 22 -3.44 10.83 -6.99
N LYS A 23 -4.65 10.29 -6.82
CA LYS A 23 -4.93 9.43 -5.69
C LYS A 23 -4.19 8.11 -5.93
N PRO A 24 -3.31 7.68 -5.01
CA PRO A 24 -2.70 6.38 -5.14
C PRO A 24 -3.78 5.29 -5.14
N HIS A 25 -3.52 4.21 -5.86
CA HIS A 25 -4.37 3.03 -5.88
C HIS A 25 -3.62 1.84 -5.30
N ASN A 26 -4.39 0.88 -4.82
CA ASN A 26 -3.86 -0.36 -4.28
C ASN A 26 -3.77 -1.40 -5.39
N GLU A 27 -2.68 -2.14 -5.46
CA GLU A 27 -2.49 -3.28 -6.32
C GLU A 27 -2.12 -4.50 -5.47
N GLU A 28 -2.84 -5.61 -5.63
CA GLU A 28 -2.45 -6.88 -5.01
C GLU A 28 -1.32 -7.51 -5.83
N CYS A 29 -0.17 -7.69 -5.20
CA CYS A 29 1.04 -8.12 -5.89
C CYS A 29 1.36 -9.59 -5.62
N LYS A 30 0.97 -10.09 -4.45
CA LYS A 30 1.17 -11.50 -4.09
C LYS A 30 0.20 -11.93 -2.99
N HIS A 31 -0.20 -13.18 -3.02
CA HIS A 31 -0.82 -13.85 -1.88
C HIS A 31 -0.18 -15.20 -1.59
N ILE A 32 -0.34 -15.66 -0.35
CA ILE A 32 0.07 -16.98 0.12
C ILE A 32 -1.13 -17.58 0.86
N ASP A 33 -1.73 -18.63 0.31
CA ASP A 33 -2.81 -19.36 0.96
C ASP A 33 -2.28 -20.27 2.07
N ILE A 34 -2.99 -20.30 3.18
CA ILE A 34 -2.74 -21.15 4.36
C ILE A 34 -4.06 -21.81 4.78
N GLU A 35 -4.00 -22.76 5.72
CA GLU A 35 -5.18 -23.55 6.11
C GLU A 35 -6.33 -22.66 6.63
N ASP A 36 -5.99 -21.67 7.45
CA ASP A 36 -6.96 -20.77 8.12
C ASP A 36 -7.15 -19.43 7.40
N GLY A 37 -6.60 -19.21 6.20
CA GLY A 37 -6.75 -17.93 5.51
C GLY A 37 -5.68 -17.69 4.45
N LYS A 38 -5.32 -16.42 4.24
CA LYS A 38 -4.24 -16.04 3.32
C LYS A 38 -3.51 -14.79 3.76
N PHE A 39 -2.22 -14.73 3.43
CA PHE A 39 -1.45 -13.50 3.49
C PHE A 39 -1.53 -12.78 2.14
N VAL A 40 -1.71 -11.47 2.14
CA VAL A 40 -1.83 -10.65 0.93
C VAL A 40 -0.90 -9.45 1.00
N LEU A 41 0.01 -9.33 0.04
CA LEU A 41 0.87 -8.17 -0.18
C LEU A 41 0.18 -7.21 -1.15
N ILE A 42 0.03 -5.96 -0.71
CA ILE A 42 -0.57 -4.87 -1.47
C ILE A 42 0.45 -3.75 -1.61
N HIS A 43 0.75 -3.34 -2.84
CA HIS A 43 1.49 -2.12 -3.13
C HIS A 43 0.52 -0.96 -3.28
N GLU A 44 0.79 0.15 -2.59
CA GLU A 44 0.17 1.43 -2.91
C GLU A 44 0.99 2.05 -4.06
N ILE A 45 0.35 2.41 -5.17
CA ILE A 45 1.02 2.93 -6.37
C ILE A 45 0.38 4.28 -6.72
N GLY A 46 1.21 5.29 -6.93
CA GLY A 46 0.78 6.61 -7.39
C GLY A 46 1.49 7.06 -8.66
N ASN A 47 0.97 8.11 -9.28
CA ASN A 47 1.50 8.66 -10.54
C ASN A 47 2.68 9.64 -10.33
N LEU A 48 2.98 9.99 -9.08
CA LEU A 48 4.12 10.85 -8.73
C LEU A 48 5.32 9.96 -8.40
N ASP A 49 6.53 10.50 -8.59
CA ASP A 49 7.83 9.87 -8.27
C ASP A 49 8.07 9.78 -6.74
N GLN A 50 6.99 9.58 -5.98
CA GLN A 50 6.99 9.46 -4.54
C GLN A 50 6.94 7.98 -4.18
N ASP A 51 7.80 7.56 -3.25
CA ASP A 51 7.74 6.21 -2.70
C ASP A 51 6.48 6.02 -1.86
N PHE A 52 5.68 5.03 -2.25
CA PHE A 52 4.47 4.63 -1.53
C PHE A 52 4.73 3.35 -0.73
N PRO A 53 4.14 3.24 0.47
CA PRO A 53 4.34 2.07 1.30
C PRO A 53 3.57 0.86 0.76
N SER A 54 4.03 -0.32 1.10
CA SER A 54 3.30 -1.56 0.88
C SER A 54 2.71 -2.06 2.19
N SER A 55 1.60 -2.78 2.10
CA SER A 55 0.90 -3.35 3.24
C SER A 55 0.78 -4.86 3.08
N VAL A 56 0.98 -5.61 4.15
CA VAL A 56 0.74 -7.05 4.21
C VAL A 56 -0.41 -7.30 5.16
N TYR A 57 -1.46 -7.95 4.67
CA TYR A 57 -2.64 -8.32 5.44
C TYR A 57 -2.70 -9.82 5.64
N PHE A 58 -3.20 -10.25 6.79
CA PHE A 58 -3.76 -11.58 6.96
C PHE A 58 -5.27 -11.46 6.75
N VAL A 59 -5.82 -12.29 5.87
CA VAL A 59 -7.24 -12.29 5.52
C VAL A 59 -7.78 -13.66 5.86
N ASN A 60 -8.79 -13.69 6.72
CA ASN A 60 -9.48 -14.91 7.15
C ASN A 60 -10.99 -14.66 7.07
N ASN A 61 -11.67 -15.44 6.23
CA ASN A 61 -13.09 -15.26 5.94
C ASN A 61 -13.43 -13.80 5.54
N ASP A 62 -14.22 -13.11 6.35
CA ASP A 62 -14.68 -11.73 6.14
C ASP A 62 -13.86 -10.68 6.93
N ASP A 63 -12.80 -11.10 7.63
CA ASP A 63 -11.93 -10.20 8.40
C ASP A 63 -10.54 -10.06 7.77
N SER A 64 -9.91 -8.92 8.00
CA SER A 64 -8.55 -8.63 7.54
C SER A 64 -7.77 -7.84 8.57
N VAL A 65 -6.57 -8.33 8.89
CA VAL A 65 -5.68 -7.71 9.88
C VAL A 65 -4.42 -7.23 9.17
N LEU A 66 -4.08 -5.95 9.33
CA LEU A 66 -2.80 -5.42 8.90
C LEU A 66 -1.69 -6.04 9.76
N ILE A 67 -0.70 -6.67 9.13
CA ILE A 67 0.43 -7.31 9.82
C ILE A 67 1.69 -6.50 9.65
N TYR A 68 1.89 -5.91 8.48
CA TYR A 68 3.09 -5.14 8.19
C TYR A 68 2.76 -3.98 7.25
N LYS A 69 3.38 -2.83 7.49
CA LYS A 69 3.40 -1.71 6.55
C LYS A 69 4.80 -1.13 6.50
N GLY A 70 5.34 -0.90 5.31
CA GLY A 70 6.69 -0.37 5.16
C GLY A 70 7.01 0.06 3.73
N TYR A 71 8.13 0.73 3.55
CA TYR A 71 8.62 1.16 2.25
C TYR A 71 9.52 0.11 1.59
N ALA A 72 9.61 0.17 0.25
CA ALA A 72 10.44 -0.72 -0.55
C ALA A 72 10.29 -2.22 -0.19
N VAL A 73 9.05 -2.66 0.03
CA VAL A 73 8.73 -4.07 0.22
C VAL A 73 8.82 -4.75 -1.14
N LYS A 74 9.70 -5.75 -1.25
CA LYS A 74 9.94 -6.47 -2.50
C LYS A 74 9.05 -7.69 -2.63
N ASP A 75 8.91 -8.46 -1.54
CA ASP A 75 8.20 -9.72 -1.57
C ASP A 75 7.81 -10.23 -0.17
N ILE A 76 6.89 -11.18 -0.14
CA ILE A 76 6.55 -11.99 1.04
C ILE A 76 6.80 -13.48 0.78
N SER A 77 7.20 -14.21 1.81
CA SER A 77 7.34 -15.67 1.77
C SER A 77 6.99 -16.30 3.11
N LEU A 78 6.62 -17.58 3.11
CA LEU A 78 6.32 -18.32 4.33
C LEU A 78 7.41 -19.37 4.57
N LYS A 79 7.97 -19.40 5.78
CA LYS A 79 8.94 -20.41 6.23
C LYS A 79 8.44 -21.03 7.53
N ALA A 80 7.94 -22.27 7.45
CA ALA A 80 7.20 -22.89 8.55
C ALA A 80 6.11 -21.92 9.06
N ASP A 81 6.09 -21.63 10.35
CA ASP A 81 5.10 -20.74 10.97
C ASP A 81 5.58 -19.28 11.04
N THR A 82 6.48 -18.88 10.14
CA THR A 82 7.01 -17.51 10.09
C THR A 82 6.78 -16.89 8.73
N LEU A 83 6.00 -15.81 8.70
CA LEU A 83 5.90 -14.92 7.56
C LEU A 83 7.17 -14.07 7.48
N VAL A 84 7.85 -14.16 6.34
CA VAL A 84 9.05 -13.40 6.04
C VAL A 84 8.71 -12.30 5.06
N VAL A 85 8.92 -11.05 5.46
CA VAL A 85 8.77 -9.87 4.61
C VAL A 85 10.14 -9.38 4.20
N ASN A 86 10.40 -9.35 2.89
CA ASN A 86 11.64 -8.81 2.33
C ASN A 86 11.40 -7.35 1.99
N ALA A 87 12.05 -6.44 2.72
CA ALA A 87 11.95 -5.01 2.51
C ALA A 87 13.35 -4.39 2.55
N SER A 88 13.53 -3.21 1.97
CA SER A 88 14.78 -2.45 2.08
C SER A 88 14.56 -1.01 2.55
N GLY A 89 13.33 -0.67 2.91
CA GLY A 89 12.93 0.65 3.39
C GLY A 89 12.39 0.60 4.81
N ASP A 90 12.00 1.76 5.32
CA ASP A 90 11.56 1.88 6.71
C ASP A 90 10.26 1.12 6.98
N SER A 91 10.25 0.40 8.11
CA SER A 91 9.04 -0.18 8.68
C SER A 91 8.19 0.91 9.32
N LEU A 92 6.95 1.04 8.87
CA LEU A 92 5.95 1.95 9.45
C LEU A 92 5.11 1.27 10.52
N PHE A 93 4.87 -0.03 10.36
CA PHE A 93 4.08 -0.84 11.28
C PHE A 93 4.47 -2.31 11.17
N SER A 94 4.53 -2.99 12.30
CA SER A 94 4.66 -4.44 12.36
C SER A 94 3.87 -5.03 13.53
N CYS A 95 3.05 -6.04 13.24
CA CYS A 95 2.44 -6.91 14.22
C CYS A 95 3.34 -8.15 14.36
N PRO A 96 3.96 -8.40 15.53
CA PRO A 96 4.94 -9.47 15.68
C PRO A 96 4.35 -10.88 15.57
N GLN A 97 3.05 -11.03 15.83
CA GLN A 97 2.36 -12.31 15.78
C GLN A 97 0.89 -12.14 15.38
N VAL A 98 0.41 -12.98 14.46
CA VAL A 98 -0.99 -13.04 14.05
C VAL A 98 -1.42 -14.50 14.03
N GLU A 99 -2.49 -14.82 14.75
CA GLU A 99 -2.98 -16.18 15.00
C GLU A 99 -1.91 -17.11 15.58
N SER A 100 -1.20 -17.85 14.71
CA SER A 100 -0.12 -18.78 15.02
C SER A 100 1.19 -18.45 14.30
N TYR A 101 1.20 -17.41 13.44
CA TYR A 101 2.35 -17.05 12.61
C TYR A 101 3.16 -15.91 13.22
N GLY A 102 4.48 -16.10 13.27
CA GLY A 102 5.43 -15.04 13.59
C GLY A 102 5.76 -14.17 12.39
N LEU A 103 6.17 -12.93 12.63
CA LEU A 103 6.68 -12.02 11.59
C LEU A 103 8.19 -11.85 11.71
N LYS A 104 8.90 -12.02 10.59
CA LYS A 104 10.31 -11.67 10.45
C LYS A 104 10.51 -10.76 9.24
N VAL A 105 11.09 -9.58 9.47
CA VAL A 105 11.51 -8.67 8.41
C VAL A 105 12.98 -8.92 8.11
N ILE A 106 13.32 -9.01 6.82
CA ILE A 106 14.70 -9.11 6.35
C ILE A 106 15.00 -7.87 5.52
N ASP A 107 15.99 -7.11 5.99
CA ASP A 107 16.54 -5.96 5.28
C ASP A 107 17.63 -6.46 4.33
N GLU A 108 17.43 -6.29 3.01
CA GLU A 108 18.41 -6.57 1.96
C GLU A 108 19.13 -5.32 1.46
#